data_AF-A0A9N8YNZ7-F1
#
_entry.id   AF-A0A9N8YNZ7-F1
#
_cell.length_a   1.000
_cell.length_b   1.000
_cell.length_c   1.000
_cell.angle_alpha   90.00
_cell.angle_beta   90.00
_cell.angle_gamma   90.00
#
_symmetry.space_group_name_H-M   'P 1'
#
loop_
_entity.id
_entity.type
_entity.pdbx_description
1 polymer ?
#
loop_
_entity_poly.entity_id
_entity_poly.type
_entity_poly.pdbx_seq_one_letter_code
_entity_poly.pdbx_strand_id
1 'polypeptide(L)'
;MPPKKVPIYCLVHGDPEVSVFGIKYDKNTTVDDLRKVIWKEEVEVPEHVKAKDLTLYQVDIDLNTQNPQRTALTDPNANIANDLGGQLLMPTRKVEAIFTTAPADNHIHIIVEVPDATNRGSANEEMRNDIKEMKKDIKDMKKEKSEVNISSVNYESWERIQSYLGLDYEAMTDLDIELTTERTNAFQWSDLTERAQRDGEQGYLNHLRTLLQIATFRGLGLCDATNETSLLSTGNDILPIKLSDTTDVAIVDMHSIALQMPEKHIRILFELKKAIVKADTYQVMAELITADLKSIYSVLAVLTDLNDDWRFYWLEEGRIKALKLPRDSAVALIKHNMSLADQELDQQEAEIEEPLPKRMKLKHIVAPNVSSDIAPMEDFFDTMTEEEIFKYKTKRMLTQFFSQPIFNDIQKKLPLQADAENNGLD
;
A
#
# COMPACT_ATOMS: atom_id res chain seq x y z
N MET A 1 20.98 -66.22 26.46
CA MET A 1 19.57 -65.81 26.64
C MET A 1 19.26 -64.70 25.65
N PRO A 2 18.17 -64.75 24.89
CA PRO A 2 17.75 -63.61 24.07
C PRO A 2 17.48 -62.39 24.98
N PRO A 3 17.75 -61.16 24.52
CA PRO A 3 17.48 -59.97 25.31
C PRO A 3 15.99 -59.93 25.67
N LYS A 4 15.70 -59.84 26.97
CA LYS A 4 14.33 -59.73 27.50
C LYS A 4 13.77 -58.40 27.02
N LYS A 5 12.81 -58.45 26.08
CA LYS A 5 12.14 -57.25 25.59
C LYS A 5 11.06 -56.83 26.57
N VAL A 6 11.02 -55.55 26.93
CA VAL A 6 10.06 -54.98 27.88
C VAL A 6 8.94 -54.28 27.09
N PRO A 7 7.65 -54.47 27.44
CA PRO A 7 6.56 -53.75 26.79
C PRO A 7 6.49 -52.29 27.27
N ILE A 8 6.16 -51.39 26.35
CA ILE A 8 5.75 -50.01 26.61
C ILE A 8 4.47 -49.74 25.80
N TYR A 9 3.56 -48.94 26.34
CA TYR A 9 2.31 -48.60 25.70
C TYR A 9 2.34 -47.15 25.21
N CYS A 10 1.92 -46.98 23.96
CA CYS A 10 1.92 -45.73 23.23
C CYS A 10 0.49 -45.37 22.82
N LEU A 11 0.21 -44.07 22.71
CA LEU A 11 -1.02 -43.53 22.15
C LEU A 11 -0.67 -42.34 21.25
N VAL A 12 -1.35 -42.22 20.11
CA VAL A 12 -1.24 -41.04 19.25
C VAL A 12 -2.03 -39.90 19.89
N HIS A 13 -1.46 -38.70 19.91
CA HIS A 13 -2.17 -37.54 20.42
C HIS A 13 -3.45 -37.30 19.60
N GLY A 14 -4.58 -37.12 20.27
CA GLY A 14 -5.90 -36.98 19.65
C GLY A 14 -6.67 -38.30 19.46
N ASP A 15 -6.01 -39.46 19.53
CA ASP A 15 -6.68 -40.76 19.40
C ASP A 15 -7.41 -41.16 20.69
N PRO A 16 -8.51 -41.91 20.56
CA PRO A 16 -9.24 -42.41 21.72
C PRO A 16 -8.41 -43.44 22.51
N GLU A 17 -8.65 -43.54 23.83
CA GLU A 17 -7.93 -44.47 24.74
C GLU A 17 -7.94 -45.94 24.25
N VAL A 18 -8.96 -46.35 23.51
CA VAL A 18 -9.06 -47.71 22.93
C VAL A 18 -7.98 -48.02 21.87
N SER A 19 -7.31 -46.99 21.35
CA SER A 19 -6.27 -47.10 20.32
C SER A 19 -4.86 -47.30 20.92
N VAL A 20 -4.72 -47.45 22.25
CA VAL A 20 -3.43 -47.71 22.88
C VAL A 20 -2.80 -48.99 22.34
N PHE A 21 -1.52 -48.91 21.94
CA PHE A 21 -0.78 -50.02 21.35
C PHE A 21 0.55 -50.27 22.07
N GLY A 22 0.97 -51.53 22.12
CA GLY A 22 2.15 -51.98 22.85
C GLY A 22 3.36 -52.21 21.94
N ILE A 23 4.51 -51.62 22.30
CA ILE A 23 5.80 -51.86 21.64
C ILE A 23 6.76 -52.54 22.59
N LYS A 24 7.61 -53.41 22.03
CA LYS A 24 8.67 -54.10 22.76
C LYS A 24 10.04 -53.49 22.44
N TYR A 25 10.76 -53.04 23.46
CA TYR A 25 12.12 -52.49 23.30
C TYR A 25 13.19 -53.37 23.97
N ASP A 26 14.45 -53.19 23.57
CA ASP A 26 15.62 -53.79 24.21
C ASP A 26 16.55 -52.72 24.83
N LYS A 27 17.57 -53.18 25.57
CA LYS A 27 18.51 -52.30 26.30
C LYS A 27 19.30 -51.34 25.40
N ASN A 28 19.46 -51.65 24.11
CA ASN A 28 20.23 -50.82 23.20
C ASN A 28 19.35 -49.90 22.35
N THR A 29 18.02 -50.00 22.47
CA THR A 29 17.07 -49.21 21.69
C THR A 29 17.16 -47.72 22.08
N THR A 30 17.42 -46.87 21.08
CA THR A 30 17.35 -45.40 21.23
C THR A 30 15.94 -44.88 21.00
N VAL A 31 15.67 -43.64 21.40
CA VAL A 31 14.39 -42.97 21.09
C VAL A 31 14.19 -42.83 19.57
N ASP A 32 15.25 -42.63 18.78
CA ASP A 32 15.16 -42.62 17.31
C ASP A 32 14.78 -44.01 16.73
N ASP A 33 15.33 -45.09 17.30
CA ASP A 33 14.94 -46.45 16.91
C ASP A 33 13.47 -46.72 17.27
N LEU A 34 13.04 -46.28 18.45
CA LEU A 34 11.66 -46.41 18.90
C LEU A 34 10.70 -45.66 17.96
N ARG A 35 11.09 -44.47 17.51
CA ARG A 35 10.34 -43.66 16.53
C ARG A 35 10.10 -44.41 15.22
N LYS A 36 11.12 -45.12 14.73
CA LYS A 36 11.01 -45.96 13.51
C LYS A 36 10.13 -47.18 13.72
N VAL A 37 10.12 -47.75 14.93
CA VAL A 37 9.26 -48.89 15.26
C VAL A 37 7.80 -48.44 15.34
N ILE A 38 7.51 -47.34 16.05
CA ILE A 38 6.18 -46.73 16.12
C ILE A 38 5.64 -46.45 14.71
N TRP A 39 6.43 -45.80 13.86
CA TRP A 39 6.02 -45.48 12.49
C TRP A 39 5.73 -46.73 11.63
N LYS A 40 6.37 -47.87 11.93
CA LYS A 40 6.18 -49.13 11.19
C LYS A 40 4.99 -49.96 11.64
N GLU A 41 4.53 -49.79 12.88
CA GLU A 41 3.34 -50.47 13.42
C GLU A 41 2.03 -49.84 12.91
N GLU A 42 2.08 -49.14 11.77
CA GLU A 42 0.96 -48.48 11.09
C GLU A 42 0.11 -47.58 11.99
N VAL A 43 0.77 -46.68 12.72
CA VAL A 43 0.08 -45.45 13.15
C VAL A 43 -0.53 -44.83 11.90
N GLU A 44 -1.82 -44.51 11.91
CA GLU A 44 -2.52 -43.82 10.81
C GLU A 44 -1.92 -42.42 10.63
N VAL A 45 -0.74 -42.35 10.01
CA VAL A 45 -0.04 -41.12 9.70
C VAL A 45 -0.27 -40.77 8.24
N PRO A 46 -0.43 -39.47 7.92
CA PRO A 46 -0.48 -39.00 6.54
C PRO A 46 0.73 -39.48 5.73
N GLU A 47 0.54 -39.82 4.45
CA GLU A 47 1.54 -40.47 3.58
C GLU A 47 2.89 -39.73 3.47
N HIS A 48 2.91 -38.42 3.76
CA HIS A 48 4.11 -37.58 3.72
C HIS A 48 4.91 -37.54 5.04
N VAL A 49 4.34 -38.01 6.16
CA VAL A 49 4.98 -38.00 7.48
C VAL A 49 5.95 -39.17 7.56
N LYS A 50 7.24 -38.89 7.76
CA LYS A 50 8.26 -39.92 7.97
C LYS A 50 8.49 -40.14 9.45
N ALA A 51 9.10 -41.28 9.81
CA ALA A 51 9.46 -41.58 11.18
C ALA A 51 10.12 -40.39 11.89
N LYS A 52 11.11 -39.73 11.25
CA LYS A 52 11.83 -38.56 11.82
C LYS A 52 10.93 -37.37 12.22
N ASP A 53 9.73 -37.27 11.67
CA ASP A 53 8.83 -36.13 11.86
C ASP A 53 7.94 -36.32 13.10
N LEU A 54 7.90 -37.52 13.70
CA LEU A 54 7.17 -37.80 14.94
C LEU A 54 7.89 -37.21 16.16
N THR A 55 7.15 -36.57 17.05
CA THR A 55 7.63 -36.12 18.36
C THR A 55 7.11 -37.07 19.45
N LEU A 56 7.99 -37.51 20.35
CA LEU A 56 7.63 -38.46 21.42
C LEU A 56 7.72 -37.77 22.77
N TYR A 57 6.68 -37.93 23.58
CA TYR A 57 6.63 -37.43 24.96
C TYR A 57 6.50 -38.60 25.93
N GLN A 58 7.34 -38.63 26.96
CA GLN A 58 7.17 -39.54 28.09
C GLN A 58 6.03 -39.04 28.97
N VAL A 59 5.12 -39.94 29.32
CA VAL A 59 4.02 -39.72 30.26
C VAL A 59 3.93 -40.90 31.23
N ASP A 60 3.08 -40.76 32.25
CA ASP A 60 2.71 -41.85 33.16
C ASP A 60 1.22 -41.73 33.50
N ILE A 61 0.36 -42.28 32.62
CA ILE A 61 -1.10 -42.14 32.74
C ILE A 61 -1.69 -43.49 33.16
N ASP A 62 -2.15 -43.60 34.41
CA ASP A 62 -2.82 -44.80 34.94
C ASP A 62 -4.20 -45.00 34.29
N LEU A 63 -4.46 -46.18 33.72
CA LEU A 63 -5.75 -46.56 33.13
C LEU A 63 -6.61 -47.43 34.06
N ASN A 64 -6.14 -47.78 35.26
CA ASN A 64 -6.93 -48.53 36.25
C ASN A 64 -7.88 -47.61 37.04
N THR A 65 -7.57 -46.32 37.11
CA THR A 65 -8.35 -45.32 37.87
C THR A 65 -8.65 -44.08 37.03
N GLN A 66 -9.66 -43.30 37.40
CA GLN A 66 -9.88 -41.99 36.79
C GLN A 66 -8.94 -40.97 37.42
N ASN A 67 -8.18 -40.27 36.60
CA ASN A 67 -7.25 -39.22 37.02
C ASN A 67 -7.31 -38.02 36.03
N PRO A 68 -6.74 -36.86 36.39
CA PRO A 68 -6.79 -35.67 35.54
C PRO A 68 -6.20 -35.90 34.13
N GLN A 69 -5.08 -36.61 34.03
CA GLN A 69 -4.42 -36.88 32.74
C GLN A 69 -5.28 -37.78 31.85
N ARG A 70 -5.89 -38.83 32.40
CA ARG A 70 -6.83 -39.69 31.68
C ARG A 70 -8.09 -38.95 31.26
N THR A 71 -8.58 -38.02 32.09
CA THR A 71 -9.71 -37.15 31.72
C THR A 71 -9.33 -36.26 30.53
N ALA A 72 -8.12 -35.70 30.54
CA ALA A 72 -7.60 -34.87 29.46
C ALA A 72 -7.44 -35.63 28.13
N LEU A 73 -7.29 -36.97 28.14
CA LEU A 73 -7.30 -37.77 26.90
C LEU A 73 -8.62 -37.69 26.11
N THR A 74 -9.71 -37.23 26.73
CA THR A 74 -11.00 -37.04 26.03
C THR A 74 -11.04 -35.78 25.17
N ASP A 75 -10.11 -34.84 25.37
CA ASP A 75 -9.97 -33.65 24.54
C ASP A 75 -8.85 -33.87 23.50
N PRO A 76 -9.18 -33.91 22.19
CA PRO A 76 -8.18 -34.09 21.15
C PRO A 76 -7.16 -32.94 21.08
N ASN A 77 -7.45 -31.78 21.70
CA ASN A 77 -6.56 -30.62 21.73
C ASN A 77 -5.82 -30.47 23.07
N ALA A 78 -5.88 -31.46 23.96
CA ALA A 78 -5.22 -31.41 25.26
C ALA A 78 -3.73 -31.12 25.12
N ASN A 79 -3.20 -30.19 25.91
CA ASN A 79 -1.79 -29.85 25.88
C ASN A 79 -0.95 -31.00 26.44
N ILE A 80 -0.11 -31.62 25.60
CA ILE A 80 0.66 -32.81 26.00
C ILE A 80 1.56 -32.53 27.21
N ALA A 81 2.19 -31.35 27.30
CA ALA A 81 3.09 -31.03 28.40
C ALA A 81 2.33 -30.70 29.70
N ASN A 82 1.28 -29.87 29.60
CA ASN A 82 0.59 -29.32 30.77
C ASN A 82 -0.52 -30.24 31.30
N ASP A 83 -1.31 -30.82 30.40
CA ASP A 83 -2.52 -31.57 30.75
C ASP A 83 -2.24 -33.07 30.88
N LEU A 84 -1.32 -33.60 30.05
CA LEU A 84 -0.92 -35.00 30.07
C LEU A 84 0.39 -35.25 30.85
N GLY A 85 1.06 -34.20 31.32
CA GLY A 85 2.34 -34.30 32.05
C GLY A 85 3.52 -34.76 31.20
N GLY A 86 3.46 -34.51 29.90
CA GLY A 86 4.42 -34.99 28.91
C GLY A 86 5.79 -34.34 29.01
N GLN A 87 6.83 -35.17 29.08
CA GLN A 87 8.23 -34.75 28.97
C GLN A 87 8.81 -35.12 27.61
N LEU A 88 9.30 -34.13 26.86
CA LEU A 88 9.87 -34.33 25.52
C LEU A 88 11.07 -35.32 25.54
N LEU A 89 11.03 -36.33 24.68
CA LEU A 89 12.07 -37.34 24.55
C LEU A 89 13.10 -36.97 23.47
N MET A 90 14.37 -36.88 23.89
CA MET A 90 15.48 -36.58 22.98
C MET A 90 15.87 -37.82 22.16
N PRO A 91 16.02 -37.71 20.82
CA PRO A 91 16.28 -38.86 19.93
C PRO A 91 17.52 -39.68 20.28
N THR A 92 18.55 -39.01 20.83
CA THR A 92 19.86 -39.59 21.15
C THR A 92 19.88 -40.36 22.47
N ARG A 93 18.83 -40.27 23.29
CA ARG A 93 18.76 -41.00 24.57
C ARG A 93 18.37 -42.46 24.34
N LYS A 94 18.89 -43.34 25.19
CA LYS A 94 18.46 -44.74 25.27
C LYS A 94 17.15 -44.85 26.04
N VAL A 95 16.26 -45.74 25.61
CA VAL A 95 14.97 -46.00 26.27
C VAL A 95 15.17 -46.50 27.71
N GLU A 96 16.18 -47.33 27.98
CA GLU A 96 16.50 -47.80 29.34
C GLU A 96 16.94 -46.69 30.30
N ALA A 97 17.44 -45.57 29.78
CA ALA A 97 17.82 -44.41 30.61
C ALA A 97 16.62 -43.50 30.93
N ILE A 98 15.51 -43.68 30.21
CA ILE A 98 14.25 -42.95 30.39
C ILE A 98 13.35 -43.73 31.36
N PHE A 99 13.19 -45.04 31.12
CA PHE A 99 12.46 -45.96 31.98
C PHE A 99 13.45 -46.74 32.86
N THR A 100 13.94 -46.08 33.91
CA THR A 100 14.93 -46.65 34.86
C THR A 100 14.34 -47.76 35.74
N THR A 101 13.03 -47.79 35.88
CA THR A 101 12.25 -48.88 36.47
C THR A 101 11.38 -49.51 35.40
N ALA A 102 10.90 -50.74 35.65
CA ALA A 102 9.98 -51.39 34.72
C ALA A 102 8.71 -50.52 34.58
N PRO A 103 8.29 -50.18 33.35
CA PRO A 103 7.06 -49.42 33.13
C PRO A 103 5.87 -50.11 33.81
N ALA A 104 5.02 -49.32 34.47
CA ALA A 104 3.85 -49.82 35.19
C ALA A 104 2.84 -50.48 34.22
N ASP A 105 2.19 -51.55 34.66
CA ASP A 105 1.17 -52.21 33.85
C ASP A 105 -0.11 -51.36 33.78
N ASN A 106 -0.86 -51.46 32.68
CA ASN A 106 -2.07 -50.66 32.41
C ASN A 106 -1.85 -49.13 32.47
N HIS A 107 -0.67 -48.65 32.07
CA HIS A 107 -0.39 -47.22 31.96
C HIS A 107 -0.02 -46.85 30.51
N ILE A 108 -0.35 -45.65 30.07
CA ILE A 108 0.24 -45.05 28.86
C ILE A 108 1.59 -44.46 29.25
N HIS A 109 2.63 -44.80 28.49
CA HIS A 109 4.01 -44.35 28.76
C HIS A 109 4.52 -43.33 27.75
N ILE A 110 3.95 -43.33 26.54
CA ILE A 110 4.37 -42.44 25.46
C ILE A 110 3.16 -41.86 24.74
N ILE A 111 3.15 -40.54 24.59
CA ILE A 111 2.28 -39.84 23.64
C ILE A 111 3.08 -39.54 22.36
N VAL A 112 2.52 -39.94 21.23
CA VAL A 112 3.08 -39.71 19.89
C VAL A 112 2.38 -38.49 19.29
N GLU A 113 3.08 -37.38 19.20
CA GLU A 113 2.60 -36.21 18.48
C GLU A 113 2.98 -36.36 17.01
N VAL A 114 1.96 -36.51 16.17
CA VAL A 114 2.09 -36.47 14.72
C VAL A 114 2.00 -35.00 14.32
N PRO A 115 2.95 -34.46 13.54
CA PRO A 115 2.84 -33.10 13.05
C PRO A 115 1.58 -33.00 12.18
N ASP A 116 0.62 -32.20 12.63
CA ASP A 116 -0.66 -31.97 11.97
C ASP A 116 -0.49 -31.75 10.47
N ALA A 117 -1.02 -32.67 9.67
CA ALA A 117 -1.25 -32.44 8.24
C ALA A 117 -2.29 -31.33 8.01
N THR A 118 -3.09 -31.01 9.04
CA THR A 118 -4.18 -30.04 9.07
C THR A 118 -3.73 -28.59 9.18
N ASN A 119 -2.44 -28.29 9.43
CA ASN A 119 -1.95 -26.91 9.52
C ASN A 119 -0.90 -26.50 8.46
N ARG A 120 -0.67 -27.33 7.43
CA ARG A 120 0.26 -26.96 6.33
C ARG A 120 -0.21 -27.22 4.89
N GLY A 121 -1.35 -27.89 4.69
CA GLY A 121 -1.85 -28.29 3.36
C GLY A 121 -2.83 -27.31 2.72
N SER A 122 -4.11 -27.34 3.10
CA SER A 122 -5.19 -26.73 2.29
C SER A 122 -5.32 -25.22 2.46
N ALA A 123 -5.42 -24.71 3.69
CA ALA A 123 -5.51 -23.26 3.95
C ALA A 123 -4.26 -22.49 3.49
N ASN A 124 -3.12 -23.18 3.38
CA ASN A 124 -1.85 -22.61 2.95
C ASN A 124 -1.55 -22.79 1.47
N GLU A 125 -2.30 -23.62 0.75
CA GLU A 125 -2.17 -23.83 -0.70
C GLU A 125 -3.21 -23.02 -1.46
N GLU A 126 -4.44 -22.89 -0.94
CA GLU A 126 -5.38 -21.83 -1.34
C GLU A 126 -4.77 -20.48 -0.99
N MET A 127 -4.38 -20.20 0.26
CA MET A 127 -3.73 -18.92 0.56
C MET A 127 -2.38 -18.75 -0.16
N ARG A 128 -1.63 -19.80 -0.53
CA ARG A 128 -0.46 -19.62 -1.42
C ARG A 128 -0.86 -19.36 -2.86
N ASN A 129 -1.92 -19.98 -3.35
CA ASN A 129 -2.44 -19.76 -4.69
C ASN A 129 -3.07 -18.38 -4.76
N ASP A 130 -3.85 -17.94 -3.77
CA ASP A 130 -4.36 -16.60 -3.58
C ASP A 130 -3.22 -15.59 -3.40
N ILE A 131 -2.15 -15.91 -2.65
CA ILE A 131 -0.96 -15.04 -2.56
C ILE A 131 -0.19 -15.03 -3.89
N LYS A 132 -0.15 -16.13 -4.63
CA LYS A 132 0.50 -16.19 -5.95
C LYS A 132 -0.34 -15.48 -7.02
N GLU A 133 -1.66 -15.58 -6.93
CA GLU A 133 -2.66 -14.94 -7.77
C GLU A 133 -2.68 -13.46 -7.44
N MET A 134 -2.80 -13.05 -6.17
CA MET A 134 -2.54 -11.67 -5.74
C MET A 134 -1.16 -11.17 -6.15
N LYS A 135 -0.08 -11.95 -6.05
CA LYS A 135 1.24 -11.51 -6.52
C LYS A 135 1.28 -11.38 -8.05
N LYS A 136 0.55 -12.23 -8.76
CA LYS A 136 0.41 -12.20 -10.21
C LYS A 136 -0.46 -11.02 -10.62
N ASP A 137 -1.59 -10.78 -9.98
CA ASP A 137 -2.48 -9.64 -10.16
C ASP A 137 -1.80 -8.34 -9.76
N ILE A 138 -1.03 -8.29 -8.66
CA ILE A 138 -0.20 -7.13 -8.31
C ILE A 138 0.89 -6.92 -9.36
N LYS A 139 1.49 -7.99 -9.90
CA LYS A 139 2.51 -7.90 -10.94
C LYS A 139 1.90 -7.49 -12.27
N ASP A 140 0.73 -7.99 -12.62
CA ASP A 140 -0.01 -7.72 -13.83
C ASP A 140 -0.64 -6.32 -13.73
N MET A 141 -1.14 -5.87 -12.57
CA MET A 141 -1.47 -4.47 -12.27
C MET A 141 -0.25 -3.54 -12.34
N LYS A 142 0.93 -3.98 -11.85
CA LYS A 142 2.19 -3.23 -12.03
C LYS A 142 2.65 -3.20 -13.49
N LYS A 143 2.28 -4.21 -14.28
CA LYS A 143 2.57 -4.34 -15.71
C LYS A 143 1.51 -3.61 -16.57
N GLU A 144 0.30 -3.45 -16.03
CA GLU A 144 -0.85 -2.68 -16.52
C GLU A 144 -0.86 -1.24 -15.99
N LYS A 145 0.10 -0.85 -15.13
CA LYS A 145 0.50 0.55 -15.02
C LYS A 145 1.11 0.91 -16.37
N SER A 146 0.23 1.19 -17.33
CA SER A 146 0.57 1.83 -18.58
C SER A 146 1.31 3.10 -18.18
N GLU A 147 2.55 3.23 -18.61
CA GLU A 147 3.18 4.52 -18.63
C GLU A 147 2.37 5.39 -19.58
N VAL A 148 1.66 6.35 -19.02
CA VAL A 148 0.88 7.31 -19.80
C VAL A 148 1.66 8.60 -19.73
N ASN A 149 2.04 9.07 -20.90
CA ASN A 149 2.64 10.38 -20.98
C ASN A 149 1.58 11.42 -20.54
N ILE A 150 1.96 12.38 -19.69
CA ILE A 150 1.08 13.43 -19.19
C ILE A 150 0.34 14.15 -20.33
N SER A 151 1.03 14.50 -21.42
CA SER A 151 0.45 15.15 -22.59
C SER A 151 -0.56 14.30 -23.37
N SER A 152 -0.65 13.01 -23.05
CA SER A 152 -1.62 12.06 -23.61
C SER A 152 -2.74 11.67 -22.66
N VAL A 153 -2.81 12.28 -21.46
CA VAL A 153 -3.85 11.99 -20.47
C VAL A 153 -5.23 12.33 -21.05
N ASN A 154 -6.03 11.30 -21.25
CA ASN A 154 -7.42 11.39 -21.68
C ASN A 154 -8.38 11.28 -20.48
N TYR A 155 -9.69 11.36 -20.75
CA TYR A 155 -10.72 11.25 -19.71
C TYR A 155 -10.60 9.97 -18.89
N GLU A 156 -10.42 8.80 -19.52
CA GLU A 156 -10.35 7.52 -18.81
C GLU A 156 -9.14 7.45 -17.88
N SER A 157 -7.98 7.95 -18.34
CA SER A 157 -6.76 8.02 -17.52
C SER A 157 -6.95 8.98 -16.33
N TRP A 158 -7.59 10.12 -16.58
CA TRP A 158 -7.91 11.09 -15.55
C TRP A 158 -8.92 10.56 -14.52
N GLU A 159 -10.03 9.96 -14.95
CA GLU A 159 -11.05 9.38 -14.08
C GLU A 159 -10.46 8.33 -13.14
N ARG A 160 -9.50 7.53 -13.63
CA ARG A 160 -8.74 6.59 -12.80
C ARG A 160 -7.90 7.30 -11.73
N ILE A 161 -7.20 8.38 -12.06
CA ILE A 161 -6.40 9.16 -11.11
C ILE A 161 -7.31 9.84 -10.08
N GLN A 162 -8.38 10.48 -10.54
CA GLN A 162 -9.34 11.19 -9.69
C GLN A 162 -10.00 10.24 -8.69
N SER A 163 -10.52 9.11 -9.17
CA SER A 163 -11.16 8.10 -8.32
C SER A 163 -10.16 7.50 -7.33
N TYR A 164 -8.92 7.25 -7.74
CA TYR A 164 -7.86 6.72 -6.89
C TYR A 164 -7.51 7.65 -5.72
N LEU A 165 -7.53 8.96 -5.96
CA LEU A 165 -7.23 9.97 -4.94
C LEU A 165 -8.46 10.40 -4.14
N GLY A 166 -9.66 9.94 -4.50
CA GLY A 166 -10.91 10.35 -3.87
C GLY A 166 -11.18 11.85 -4.02
N LEU A 167 -10.78 12.45 -5.15
CA LEU A 167 -10.93 13.88 -5.39
C LEU A 167 -12.25 14.20 -6.10
N ASP A 168 -12.95 15.22 -5.63
CA ASP A 168 -14.07 15.81 -6.35
C ASP A 168 -13.61 16.94 -7.29
N TYR A 169 -14.48 17.38 -8.19
CA TYR A 169 -14.25 18.52 -9.07
C TYR A 169 -15.30 19.61 -8.83
N GLU A 170 -14.85 20.87 -8.73
CA GLU A 170 -15.75 21.99 -8.53
C GLU A 170 -15.31 23.20 -9.36
N ALA A 171 -16.20 23.67 -10.23
CA ALA A 171 -15.98 24.88 -11.01
C ALA A 171 -16.53 26.09 -10.25
N MET A 172 -15.69 27.10 -10.07
CA MET A 172 -16.05 28.38 -9.47
C MET A 172 -16.33 29.42 -10.55
N THR A 173 -17.27 30.31 -10.28
CA THR A 173 -17.64 31.41 -11.18
C THR A 173 -16.88 32.70 -10.89
N ASP A 174 -16.35 32.82 -9.67
CA ASP A 174 -15.73 34.03 -9.12
C ASP A 174 -14.79 33.64 -7.98
N LEU A 175 -13.88 34.55 -7.64
CA LEU A 175 -13.02 34.51 -6.47
C LEU A 175 -13.15 35.88 -5.78
N ASP A 176 -13.67 35.90 -4.56
CA ASP A 176 -13.99 37.13 -3.81
C ASP A 176 -12.70 37.87 -3.37
N ILE A 177 -12.04 38.52 -4.33
CA ILE A 177 -10.75 39.20 -4.18
C ILE A 177 -10.73 40.46 -5.04
N GLU A 178 -10.38 41.59 -4.40
CA GLU A 178 -10.08 42.83 -5.10
C GLU A 178 -8.65 42.79 -5.67
N LEU A 179 -8.53 42.45 -6.96
CA LEU A 179 -7.25 42.49 -7.69
C LEU A 179 -7.09 43.81 -8.44
N THR A 180 -5.96 44.49 -8.24
CA THR A 180 -5.57 45.62 -9.09
C THR A 180 -5.19 45.10 -10.47
N THR A 181 -5.99 45.42 -11.48
CA THR A 181 -5.75 44.98 -12.86
C THR A 181 -5.10 46.08 -13.68
N GLU A 182 -4.16 45.68 -14.53
CA GLU A 182 -3.56 46.54 -15.55
C GLU A 182 -3.85 45.93 -16.92
N ARG A 183 -3.99 46.78 -17.94
CA ARG A 183 -4.25 46.30 -19.30
C ARG A 183 -3.02 45.55 -19.82
N THR A 184 -3.21 44.29 -20.18
CA THR A 184 -2.15 43.44 -20.69
C THR A 184 -2.31 43.16 -22.19
N ASN A 185 -1.19 43.00 -22.89
CA ASN A 185 -1.19 42.65 -24.31
C ASN A 185 -1.30 41.13 -24.47
N ALA A 186 -2.10 40.69 -25.44
CA ALA A 186 -2.18 39.29 -25.85
C ALA A 186 -0.87 38.82 -26.50
N PHE A 187 -0.51 37.56 -26.28
CA PHE A 187 0.52 36.93 -27.09
C PHE A 187 0.05 36.70 -28.53
N GLN A 188 0.95 36.86 -29.50
CA GLN A 188 0.65 36.68 -30.92
C GLN A 188 1.21 35.34 -31.40
N TRP A 189 0.37 34.31 -31.39
CA TRP A 189 0.70 33.05 -32.05
C TRP A 189 0.85 33.25 -33.56
N SER A 190 1.86 32.61 -34.16
CA SER A 190 2.05 32.55 -35.61
C SER A 190 1.76 31.14 -36.14
N ASP A 191 1.93 30.94 -37.44
CA ASP A 191 1.79 29.63 -38.10
C ASP A 191 2.91 28.63 -37.77
N LEU A 192 3.95 29.06 -37.05
CA LEU A 192 5.01 28.17 -36.56
C LEU A 192 4.43 27.14 -35.57
N THR A 193 5.15 26.05 -35.28
CA THR A 193 4.73 25.15 -34.19
C THR A 193 4.89 25.84 -32.83
N GLU A 194 4.17 25.38 -31.80
CA GLU A 194 4.25 25.94 -30.45
C GLU A 194 5.69 25.94 -29.93
N ARG A 195 6.35 24.79 -30.03
CA ARG A 195 7.78 24.63 -29.69
C ARG A 195 8.70 25.57 -30.47
N ALA A 196 8.37 25.89 -31.72
CA ALA A 196 9.16 26.81 -32.54
C ALA A 196 8.99 28.28 -32.15
N GLN A 197 7.94 28.64 -31.38
CA GLN A 197 7.72 29.99 -30.84
C GLN A 197 8.06 30.15 -29.36
N ARG A 198 8.82 29.21 -28.81
CA ARG A 198 9.25 29.22 -27.41
C ARG A 198 10.22 30.36 -27.09
N ASP A 199 11.31 30.41 -27.85
CA ASP A 199 12.46 31.27 -27.58
C ASP A 199 12.47 32.54 -28.45
N GLY A 200 13.39 33.46 -28.13
CA GLY A 200 13.61 34.70 -28.87
C GLY A 200 12.79 35.89 -28.37
N GLU A 201 13.00 37.05 -28.99
CA GLU A 201 12.38 38.32 -28.58
C GLU A 201 10.85 38.28 -28.67
N GLN A 202 10.33 37.56 -29.65
CA GLN A 202 8.89 37.35 -29.87
C GLN A 202 8.40 36.00 -29.34
N GLY A 203 9.22 35.27 -28.59
CA GLY A 203 8.88 33.96 -28.02
C GLY A 203 7.97 34.06 -26.80
N TYR A 204 7.16 33.03 -26.55
CA TYR A 204 6.22 33.04 -25.43
C TYR A 204 6.92 33.11 -24.06
N LEU A 205 8.15 32.58 -23.93
CA LEU A 205 8.91 32.69 -22.69
C LEU A 205 9.28 34.14 -22.37
N ASN A 206 9.69 34.91 -23.38
CA ASN A 206 10.01 36.33 -23.21
C ASN A 206 8.73 37.14 -22.91
N HIS A 207 7.63 36.80 -23.58
CA HIS A 207 6.33 37.39 -23.31
C HIS A 207 5.90 37.15 -21.86
N LEU A 208 5.94 35.91 -21.36
CA LEU A 208 5.60 35.57 -19.97
C LEU A 208 6.48 36.32 -18.96
N ARG A 209 7.81 36.36 -19.17
CA ARG A 209 8.73 37.11 -18.30
C ARG A 209 8.35 38.59 -18.20
N THR A 210 7.99 39.19 -19.33
CA THR A 210 7.61 40.60 -19.41
C THR A 210 6.24 40.84 -18.77
N LEU A 211 5.26 39.99 -19.11
CA LEU A 211 3.87 40.06 -18.64
C LEU A 211 3.80 39.96 -17.11
N LEU A 212 4.51 38.97 -16.55
CA LEU A 212 4.55 38.71 -15.11
C LEU A 212 5.56 39.58 -14.36
N GLN A 213 6.41 40.32 -15.10
CA GLN A 213 7.48 41.15 -14.54
C GLN A 213 8.39 40.35 -13.59
N ILE A 214 8.68 39.08 -13.93
CA ILE A 214 9.29 38.14 -12.98
C ILE A 214 10.63 38.60 -12.38
N ALA A 215 11.37 39.44 -13.12
CA ALA A 215 12.63 40.03 -12.66
C ALA A 215 12.50 40.98 -11.46
N THR A 216 11.29 41.38 -11.06
CA THR A 216 11.06 42.19 -9.86
C THR A 216 11.07 41.38 -8.57
N PHE A 217 10.90 40.05 -8.67
CA PHE A 217 10.89 39.13 -7.53
C PHE A 217 12.29 38.55 -7.33
N ARG A 218 12.81 38.57 -6.10
CA ARG A 218 14.21 38.19 -5.84
C ARG A 218 14.37 36.69 -5.61
N GLY A 219 13.36 36.07 -4.99
CA GLY A 219 13.35 34.67 -4.61
C GLY A 219 12.77 33.75 -5.68
N LEU A 220 12.17 34.28 -6.75
CA LEU A 220 11.45 33.49 -7.76
C LEU A 220 12.13 33.49 -9.13
N GLY A 221 11.97 32.38 -9.86
CA GLY A 221 12.49 32.23 -11.22
C GLY A 221 11.54 31.47 -12.14
N LEU A 222 11.66 31.73 -13.45
CA LEU A 222 10.95 30.99 -14.49
C LEU A 222 11.80 29.79 -14.93
N CYS A 223 11.32 28.59 -14.67
CA CYS A 223 11.92 27.34 -15.12
C CYS A 223 11.24 26.88 -16.43
N ASP A 224 12.03 26.75 -17.50
CA ASP A 224 11.59 26.11 -18.74
C ASP A 224 11.75 24.60 -18.58
N ALA A 225 10.62 23.90 -18.54
CA ALA A 225 10.60 22.47 -18.30
C ALA A 225 10.62 21.66 -19.60
N THR A 226 10.49 22.29 -20.77
CA THR A 226 10.33 21.60 -22.08
C THR A 226 11.53 20.74 -22.51
N ASN A 227 12.70 20.88 -21.86
CA ASN A 227 13.90 20.08 -22.16
C ASN A 227 14.34 19.18 -20.98
N GLU A 228 13.70 19.30 -19.81
CA GLU A 228 14.03 18.51 -18.62
C GLU A 228 12.92 17.49 -18.33
N THR A 229 13.11 16.24 -18.79
CA THR A 229 12.19 15.12 -18.55
C THR A 229 11.99 14.77 -17.06
N SER A 230 12.66 15.47 -16.15
CA SER A 230 12.66 15.27 -14.71
C SER A 230 11.66 16.12 -13.93
N LEU A 231 11.14 17.24 -14.45
CA LEU A 231 10.37 18.17 -13.61
C LEU A 231 9.11 17.50 -13.05
N LEU A 232 8.28 16.90 -13.92
CA LEU A 232 7.04 16.24 -13.53
C LEU A 232 7.07 14.70 -13.67
N SER A 233 8.21 14.07 -13.91
CA SER A 233 8.22 12.59 -13.93
C SER A 233 7.99 12.02 -12.53
N THR A 234 7.05 11.09 -12.41
CA THR A 234 6.74 10.39 -11.15
C THR A 234 7.36 8.99 -11.13
N GLY A 235 7.82 8.56 -9.96
CA GLY A 235 8.23 7.18 -9.71
C GLY A 235 7.02 6.22 -9.69
N ASN A 236 7.31 4.92 -9.78
CA ASN A 236 6.30 3.86 -10.00
C ASN A 236 5.27 3.66 -8.87
N ASP A 237 5.29 4.43 -7.79
CA ASP A 237 4.67 4.03 -6.52
C ASP A 237 3.58 4.96 -5.97
N ILE A 238 3.42 6.18 -6.50
CA ILE A 238 2.52 7.20 -5.92
C ILE A 238 1.14 7.24 -6.61
N LEU A 239 1.10 7.09 -7.94
CA LEU A 239 -0.12 7.15 -8.75
C LEU A 239 -0.45 5.80 -9.39
N PRO A 240 -1.73 5.54 -9.76
CA PRO A 240 -2.15 4.29 -10.41
C PRO A 240 -1.60 4.17 -11.85
N ILE A 241 -1.07 5.25 -12.39
CA ILE A 241 -0.50 5.39 -13.72
C ILE A 241 0.87 6.08 -13.55
N LYS A 242 1.90 5.63 -14.27
CA LYS A 242 3.18 6.34 -14.32
C LYS A 242 3.00 7.53 -15.25
N LEU A 243 3.18 8.74 -14.73
CA LEU A 243 3.09 9.97 -15.49
C LEU A 243 4.50 10.45 -15.85
N SER A 244 4.76 10.55 -17.15
CA SER A 244 6.01 11.05 -17.71
C SER A 244 5.74 12.07 -18.81
N ASP A 245 5.86 13.35 -18.48
CA ASP A 245 6.19 14.39 -19.44
C ASP A 245 6.62 15.67 -18.72
N THR A 246 6.90 16.70 -19.51
CA THR A 246 7.21 18.05 -19.05
C THR A 246 5.97 18.92 -19.10
N THR A 247 5.77 19.78 -18.10
CA THR A 247 4.97 21.01 -18.28
C THR A 247 5.72 21.96 -19.21
N ASP A 248 5.07 22.99 -19.74
CA ASP A 248 5.77 24.00 -20.54
C ASP A 248 6.64 24.92 -19.68
N VAL A 249 6.07 25.47 -18.61
CA VAL A 249 6.74 26.49 -17.79
C VAL A 249 6.32 26.36 -16.32
N ALA A 250 7.26 26.57 -15.40
CA ALA A 250 6.95 26.66 -13.98
C ALA A 250 7.59 27.91 -13.34
N ILE A 251 6.90 28.49 -12.36
CA ILE A 251 7.48 29.44 -11.41
C ILE A 251 7.91 28.66 -10.19
N VAL A 252 9.20 28.77 -9.86
CA VAL A 252 9.86 28.04 -8.78
C VAL A 252 10.73 28.97 -7.95
N ASP A 253 11.15 28.52 -6.77
CA ASP A 253 12.15 29.24 -5.98
C ASP A 253 13.49 29.29 -6.74
N MET A 254 14.08 30.47 -6.93
CA MET A 254 15.28 30.68 -7.74
C MET A 254 16.50 29.86 -7.25
N HIS A 255 16.61 29.67 -5.94
CA HIS A 255 17.65 28.83 -5.32
C HIS A 255 17.55 27.37 -5.74
N SER A 256 16.33 26.85 -5.96
CA SER A 256 16.11 25.47 -6.39
C SER A 256 16.60 25.22 -7.82
N ILE A 257 16.52 26.24 -8.70
CA ILE A 257 17.09 26.20 -10.06
C ILE A 257 18.62 26.08 -9.96
N ALA A 258 19.26 26.91 -9.13
CA ALA A 258 20.71 26.87 -8.94
C ALA A 258 21.21 25.53 -8.39
N LEU A 259 20.38 24.84 -7.61
CA LEU A 259 20.65 23.51 -7.05
C LEU A 259 20.23 22.35 -7.97
N GLN A 260 19.70 22.63 -9.16
CA GLN A 260 19.18 21.61 -10.10
C GLN A 260 18.08 20.72 -9.49
N MET A 261 17.26 21.31 -8.60
CA MET A 261 16.10 20.65 -7.98
C MET A 261 14.82 21.51 -8.06
N PRO A 262 14.48 22.08 -9.24
CA PRO A 262 13.32 22.96 -9.39
C PRO A 262 11.98 22.26 -9.08
N GLU A 263 11.90 20.93 -9.27
CA GLU A 263 10.70 20.14 -9.04
C GLU A 263 10.25 20.10 -7.58
N LYS A 264 11.16 20.40 -6.65
CA LYS A 264 10.88 20.41 -5.20
C LYS A 264 10.26 21.72 -4.71
N HIS A 265 10.32 22.77 -5.50
CA HIS A 265 9.93 24.13 -5.09
C HIS A 265 9.02 24.80 -6.12
N ILE A 266 8.14 24.02 -6.77
CA ILE A 266 7.15 24.54 -7.71
C ILE A 266 6.07 25.32 -6.94
N ARG A 267 5.81 26.55 -7.40
CA ARG A 267 4.75 27.42 -6.87
C ARG A 267 3.57 27.49 -7.83
N ILE A 268 3.84 27.81 -9.10
CA ILE A 268 2.85 27.98 -10.15
C ILE A 268 3.30 27.19 -11.38
N LEU A 269 2.38 26.44 -11.96
CA LEU A 269 2.59 25.64 -13.16
C LEU A 269 1.83 26.25 -14.34
N PHE A 270 2.43 26.25 -15.53
CA PHE A 270 1.80 26.72 -16.77
C PHE A 270 1.81 25.63 -17.83
N GLU A 271 0.61 25.28 -18.28
CA GLU A 271 0.38 24.53 -19.51
C GLU A 271 -0.09 25.50 -20.59
N LEU A 272 0.70 25.62 -21.67
CA LEU A 272 0.51 26.58 -22.75
C LEU A 272 -0.04 25.85 -23.97
N LYS A 273 -1.15 26.35 -24.54
CA LYS A 273 -1.72 25.76 -25.76
C LYS A 273 -2.07 26.85 -26.75
N LYS A 274 -1.71 26.68 -28.03
CA LYS A 274 -2.22 27.57 -29.09
C LYS A 274 -3.74 27.63 -29.17
N ALA A 275 -4.39 26.49 -28.93
CA ALA A 275 -5.84 26.36 -28.88
C ALA A 275 -6.20 25.30 -27.84
N ILE A 276 -6.99 25.69 -26.84
CA ILE A 276 -7.36 24.80 -25.74
C ILE A 276 -8.51 23.89 -26.16
N VAL A 277 -8.30 22.59 -26.06
CA VAL A 277 -9.30 21.54 -26.21
C VAL A 277 -9.62 20.89 -24.86
N LYS A 278 -10.66 20.06 -24.81
CA LYS A 278 -11.09 19.39 -23.57
C LYS A 278 -10.01 18.49 -22.98
N ALA A 279 -9.20 17.84 -23.80
CA ALA A 279 -8.13 16.95 -23.34
C ALA A 279 -7.09 17.68 -22.49
N ASP A 280 -6.76 18.93 -22.84
CA ASP A 280 -5.80 19.76 -22.12
C ASP A 280 -6.22 20.03 -20.66
N THR A 281 -7.53 19.98 -20.38
CA THR A 281 -8.06 20.10 -19.02
C THR A 281 -7.66 18.90 -18.16
N TYR A 282 -7.69 17.69 -18.71
CA TYR A 282 -7.25 16.50 -17.99
C TYR A 282 -5.73 16.46 -17.83
N GLN A 283 -5.00 16.94 -18.85
CA GLN A 283 -3.56 17.09 -18.79
C GLN A 283 -3.14 18.01 -17.63
N VAL A 284 -3.63 19.25 -17.59
CA VAL A 284 -3.23 20.21 -16.53
C VAL A 284 -3.62 19.75 -15.13
N MET A 285 -4.73 19.00 -14.98
CA MET A 285 -5.10 18.41 -13.70
C MET A 285 -4.12 17.31 -13.27
N ALA A 286 -3.70 16.44 -14.20
CA ALA A 286 -2.69 15.42 -13.92
C ALA A 286 -1.33 16.06 -13.57
N GLU A 287 -0.98 17.17 -14.21
CA GLU A 287 0.21 17.95 -13.89
C GLU A 287 0.11 18.61 -12.52
N LEU A 288 -1.03 19.18 -12.15
CA LEU A 288 -1.28 19.74 -10.82
C LEU A 288 -1.00 18.70 -9.73
N ILE A 289 -1.60 17.51 -9.85
CA ILE A 289 -1.40 16.41 -8.89
C ILE A 289 0.08 16.06 -8.78
N THR A 290 0.75 15.96 -9.93
CA THR A 290 2.15 15.57 -9.99
C THR A 290 3.08 16.62 -9.39
N ALA A 291 2.86 17.88 -9.73
CA ALA A 291 3.61 19.01 -9.20
C ALA A 291 3.38 19.15 -7.69
N ASP A 292 2.15 18.99 -7.21
CA ASP A 292 1.85 19.04 -5.78
C ASP A 292 2.49 17.88 -5.02
N LEU A 293 2.57 16.68 -5.59
CA LEU A 293 3.29 15.57 -4.95
C LEU A 293 4.80 15.80 -4.79
N LYS A 294 5.41 16.55 -5.73
CA LYS A 294 6.86 16.76 -5.76
C LYS A 294 7.30 18.02 -5.03
N SER A 295 6.50 19.08 -5.13
CA SER A 295 6.76 20.36 -4.48
C SER A 295 6.47 20.30 -3.00
N ILE A 296 7.27 21.00 -2.21
CA ILE A 296 6.98 21.24 -0.79
C ILE A 296 5.78 22.20 -0.61
N TYR A 297 5.45 22.99 -1.62
CA TYR A 297 4.39 24.00 -1.59
C TYR A 297 3.10 23.53 -2.25
N SER A 298 1.98 24.15 -1.90
CA SER A 298 0.71 23.95 -2.59
C SER A 298 0.71 24.64 -3.95
N VAL A 299 0.53 23.85 -5.01
CA VAL A 299 0.72 24.32 -6.39
C VAL A 299 -0.57 24.94 -6.96
N LEU A 300 -0.40 26.04 -7.70
CA LEU A 300 -1.43 26.62 -8.56
C LEU A 300 -1.12 26.27 -10.03
N ALA A 301 -2.02 25.57 -10.72
CA ALA A 301 -1.84 25.24 -12.13
C ALA A 301 -2.65 26.18 -13.04
N VAL A 302 -2.06 26.57 -14.16
CA VAL A 302 -2.60 27.53 -15.12
C VAL A 302 -2.60 26.90 -16.51
N LEU A 303 -3.78 26.75 -17.11
CA LEU A 303 -3.93 26.38 -18.52
C LEU A 303 -4.29 27.63 -19.30
N THR A 304 -3.48 27.99 -20.29
CA THR A 304 -3.70 29.23 -21.03
C THR A 304 -3.25 29.19 -22.48
N ASP A 305 -3.94 29.95 -23.33
CA ASP A 305 -3.50 30.28 -24.68
C ASP A 305 -2.69 31.58 -24.75
N LEU A 306 -2.34 32.17 -23.61
CA LEU A 306 -1.69 33.49 -23.48
C LEU A 306 -2.47 34.64 -24.15
N ASN A 307 -3.72 34.39 -24.52
CA ASN A 307 -4.62 35.36 -25.12
C ASN A 307 -5.82 35.57 -24.20
N ASP A 308 -6.95 34.93 -24.46
CA ASP A 308 -8.23 35.22 -23.78
C ASP A 308 -8.75 34.04 -22.95
N ASP A 309 -8.09 32.87 -22.98
CA ASP A 309 -8.47 31.72 -22.18
C ASP A 309 -7.43 31.47 -21.09
N TRP A 310 -7.81 31.77 -19.84
CA TRP A 310 -6.99 31.57 -18.65
C TRP A 310 -7.77 30.78 -17.62
N ARG A 311 -7.33 29.56 -17.34
CA ARG A 311 -7.99 28.63 -16.42
C ARG A 311 -7.03 28.24 -15.32
N PHE A 312 -7.48 28.35 -14.08
CA PHE A 312 -6.74 28.06 -12.87
C PHE A 312 -7.27 26.79 -12.24
N TYR A 313 -6.37 25.96 -11.71
CA TYR A 313 -6.70 24.73 -10.98
C TYR A 313 -5.86 24.65 -9.71
N TRP A 314 -6.49 24.25 -8.60
CA TRP A 314 -5.82 24.04 -7.32
C TRP A 314 -6.54 22.98 -6.49
N LEU A 315 -5.86 22.51 -5.45
CA LEU A 315 -6.40 21.56 -4.49
C LEU A 315 -6.89 22.28 -3.23
N GLU A 316 -8.11 21.97 -2.82
CA GLU A 316 -8.73 22.51 -1.60
C GLU A 316 -9.78 21.53 -1.08
N GLU A 317 -9.73 21.16 0.21
CA GLU A 317 -10.76 20.35 0.89
C GLU A 317 -11.22 19.08 0.14
N GLY A 318 -10.31 18.29 -0.42
CA GLY A 318 -10.71 17.08 -1.16
C GLY A 318 -11.14 17.32 -2.60
N ARG A 319 -11.03 18.56 -3.10
CA ARG A 319 -11.52 18.94 -4.43
C ARG A 319 -10.43 19.55 -5.27
N ILE A 320 -10.54 19.32 -6.56
CA ILE A 320 -9.90 20.13 -7.59
C ILE A 320 -10.86 21.26 -7.91
N LYS A 321 -10.49 22.45 -7.48
CA LYS A 321 -11.21 23.68 -7.79
C LYS A 321 -10.72 24.19 -9.14
N ALA A 322 -11.63 24.77 -9.92
CA ALA A 322 -11.31 25.37 -11.21
C ALA A 322 -11.92 26.76 -11.33
N LEU A 323 -11.18 27.72 -11.89
CA LEU A 323 -11.65 29.08 -12.12
C LEU A 323 -11.18 29.58 -13.48
N LYS A 324 -12.07 30.22 -14.24
CA LYS A 324 -11.71 30.91 -15.49
C LYS A 324 -11.76 32.41 -15.27
N LEU A 325 -10.69 33.11 -15.67
CA LEU A 325 -10.58 34.56 -15.53
C LEU A 325 -10.27 35.24 -16.87
N PRO A 326 -10.68 36.51 -17.05
CA PRO A 326 -10.14 37.36 -18.10
C PRO A 326 -8.62 37.55 -17.92
N ARG A 327 -7.89 37.81 -19.02
CA ARG A 327 -6.42 37.93 -19.01
C ARG A 327 -5.89 38.89 -17.95
N ASP A 328 -6.45 40.09 -17.86
CA ASP A 328 -5.94 41.11 -16.92
C ASP A 328 -6.10 40.65 -15.46
N SER A 329 -7.24 40.04 -15.11
CA SER A 329 -7.47 39.44 -13.79
C SER A 329 -6.58 38.22 -13.54
N ALA A 330 -6.37 37.38 -14.57
CA ALA A 330 -5.50 36.21 -14.49
C ALA A 330 -4.05 36.62 -14.17
N VAL A 331 -3.53 37.62 -14.89
CA VAL A 331 -2.18 38.14 -14.65
C VAL A 331 -2.06 38.79 -13.28
N ALA A 332 -3.08 39.54 -12.85
CA ALA A 332 -3.11 40.12 -11.51
C ALA A 332 -3.09 39.04 -10.41
N LEU A 333 -3.88 37.97 -10.57
CA LEU A 333 -3.90 36.84 -9.63
C LEU A 333 -2.54 36.15 -9.54
N ILE A 334 -1.88 35.90 -10.68
CA ILE A 334 -0.55 35.28 -10.72
C ILE A 334 0.47 36.18 -10.00
N LYS A 335 0.51 37.48 -10.32
CA LYS A 335 1.42 38.44 -9.68
C LYS A 335 1.19 38.54 -8.17
N HIS A 336 -0.07 38.52 -7.73
CA HIS A 336 -0.40 38.52 -6.31
C HIS A 336 0.16 37.27 -5.60
N ASN A 337 -0.03 36.08 -6.17
CA ASN A 337 0.58 34.85 -5.62
C ASN A 337 2.11 34.88 -5.62
N MET A 338 2.73 35.44 -6.67
CA MET A 338 4.18 35.62 -6.72
C MET A 338 4.67 36.56 -5.62
N SER A 339 3.94 37.64 -5.34
CA SER A 339 4.28 38.57 -4.25
C SER A 339 4.26 37.89 -2.88
N LEU A 340 3.23 37.10 -2.59
CA LEU A 340 3.15 36.36 -1.33
C LEU A 340 4.26 35.31 -1.21
N ALA A 341 4.55 34.59 -2.30
CA ALA A 341 5.63 33.61 -2.32
C ALA A 341 7.03 34.24 -2.15
N ASP A 342 7.27 35.41 -2.74
CA ASP A 342 8.55 36.13 -2.58
C ASP A 342 8.72 36.65 -1.14
N GLN A 343 7.63 37.12 -0.52
CA GLN A 343 7.62 37.53 0.89
C GLN A 343 7.88 36.36 1.85
N GLU A 344 7.29 35.19 1.59
CA GLU A 344 7.53 33.96 2.36
C GLU A 344 9.02 33.57 2.34
N LEU A 345 9.69 33.70 1.18
CA LEU A 345 11.10 33.37 1.01
C LEU A 345 12.05 34.35 1.72
N ASP A 346 11.66 35.62 1.80
CA ASP A 346 12.47 36.68 2.44
C ASP A 346 12.40 36.66 3.99
N GLN A 347 11.69 35.69 4.61
CA GLN A 347 11.59 35.49 6.05
C GLN A 347 11.19 36.76 6.85
N GLN A 348 10.36 37.63 6.29
CA GLN A 348 9.78 38.71 7.09
C GLN A 348 8.75 38.09 8.04
N GLU A 349 8.99 38.17 9.36
CA GLU A 349 8.13 37.69 10.46
C GLU A 349 6.74 38.36 10.53
N ALA A 350 6.27 39.00 9.45
CA ALA A 350 4.89 39.46 9.35
C ALA A 350 3.93 38.26 9.26
N GLU A 351 2.66 38.43 9.65
CA GLU A 351 1.61 37.46 9.36
C GLU A 351 1.62 37.17 7.85
N ILE A 352 2.16 36.01 7.46
CA ILE A 352 2.21 35.59 6.06
C ILE A 352 0.76 35.35 5.65
N GLU A 353 0.23 36.26 4.83
CA GLU A 353 -1.10 36.09 4.27
C GLU A 353 -1.18 34.77 3.48
N GLU A 354 -2.27 34.04 3.66
CA GLU A 354 -2.48 32.80 2.91
C GLU A 354 -2.54 33.11 1.41
N PRO A 355 -1.95 32.25 0.56
CA PRO A 355 -2.04 32.45 -0.88
C PRO A 355 -3.49 32.37 -1.34
N LEU A 356 -3.81 33.14 -2.37
CA LEU A 356 -5.16 33.21 -2.95
C LEU A 356 -5.20 32.60 -4.36
N PRO A 357 -6.11 31.68 -4.70
CA PRO A 357 -7.08 31.04 -3.81
C PRO A 357 -6.36 30.22 -2.73
N LYS A 358 -7.05 29.95 -1.62
CA LYS A 358 -6.54 29.06 -0.56
C LYS A 358 -6.28 27.68 -1.16
N ARG A 359 -5.15 27.07 -0.79
CA ARG A 359 -4.73 25.77 -1.31
C ARG A 359 -4.28 24.86 -0.19
N MET A 360 -4.58 23.57 -0.35
CA MET A 360 -4.14 22.52 0.56
C MET A 360 -3.31 21.48 -0.19
N LYS A 361 -2.22 21.03 0.44
CA LYS A 361 -1.41 19.93 -0.09
C LYS A 361 -2.24 18.65 -0.21
N LEU A 362 -2.03 17.91 -1.30
CA LEU A 362 -2.66 16.61 -1.53
C LEU A 362 -2.43 15.64 -0.36
N LYS A 363 -1.23 15.61 0.21
CA LYS A 363 -0.90 14.73 1.35
C LYS A 363 -1.74 15.01 2.61
N HIS A 364 -2.24 16.24 2.78
CA HIS A 364 -3.11 16.62 3.90
C HIS A 364 -4.58 16.33 3.59
N ILE A 365 -4.96 16.36 2.32
CA ILE A 365 -6.32 16.05 1.84
C ILE A 365 -6.61 14.55 1.92
N VAL A 366 -5.63 13.71 1.55
CA VAL A 366 -5.80 12.25 1.40
C VAL A 366 -5.58 11.47 2.71
N ALA A 367 -5.40 12.16 3.86
CA ALA A 367 -5.23 11.50 5.16
C ALA A 367 -6.59 11.10 5.78
N PRO A 368 -6.87 9.81 6.04
CA PRO A 368 -8.10 9.41 6.71
C PRO A 368 -8.02 9.71 8.21
N ASN A 369 -9.09 10.32 8.73
CA ASN A 369 -9.40 10.35 10.15
C ASN A 369 -9.90 8.95 10.63
N VAL A 370 -9.60 8.66 11.90
CA VAL A 370 -10.27 7.73 12.84
C VAL A 370 -9.68 6.31 13.07
N SER A 371 -9.13 6.18 14.29
CA SER A 371 -9.30 5.15 15.35
C SER A 371 -9.77 3.73 14.95
N SER A 372 -8.94 2.76 15.32
CA SER A 372 -9.24 1.33 15.46
C SER A 372 -8.36 0.80 16.59
N ASP A 373 -8.90 0.02 17.53
CA ASP A 373 -8.24 -0.49 18.76
C ASP A 373 -7.18 -1.60 18.52
N ILE A 374 -6.48 -1.53 17.40
CA ILE A 374 -5.26 -2.30 17.11
C ILE A 374 -4.19 -1.24 16.91
N ALA A 375 -3.04 -1.34 17.58
CA ALA A 375 -1.94 -0.36 17.50
C ALA A 375 -1.80 0.16 16.05
N PRO A 376 -2.26 1.39 15.78
CA PRO A 376 -2.41 1.86 14.42
C PRO A 376 -1.04 1.82 13.71
N MET A 377 -1.00 1.48 12.41
CA MET A 377 0.25 1.61 11.63
C MET A 377 0.75 3.07 11.66
N GLU A 378 -0.15 4.01 11.97
CA GLU A 378 0.14 5.41 12.27
C GLU A 378 1.14 5.59 13.44
N ASP A 379 1.21 4.65 14.39
CA ASP A 379 2.16 4.67 15.51
C ASP A 379 3.61 4.38 15.08
N PHE A 380 3.82 3.96 13.82
CA PHE A 380 5.14 3.74 13.23
C PHE A 380 5.53 4.84 12.24
N PHE A 381 4.70 5.87 12.05
CA PHE A 381 4.96 6.95 11.09
C PHE A 381 6.20 7.78 11.43
N ASP A 382 6.57 7.85 12.71
CA ASP A 382 7.82 8.45 13.18
C ASP A 382 9.07 7.69 12.69
N THR A 383 8.92 6.42 12.34
CA THR A 383 9.99 5.57 11.79
C THR A 383 9.94 5.43 10.26
N MET A 384 8.94 6.03 9.61
CA MET A 384 8.70 5.92 8.17
C MET A 384 8.95 7.25 7.46
N THR A 385 9.32 7.18 6.18
CA THR A 385 9.43 8.37 5.33
C THR A 385 8.04 8.89 4.93
N GLU A 386 7.92 10.19 4.62
CA GLU A 386 6.65 10.79 4.17
C GLU A 386 6.05 10.06 2.95
N GLU A 387 6.90 9.52 2.07
CA GLU A 387 6.50 8.76 0.90
C GLU A 387 5.89 7.39 1.26
N GLU A 388 6.46 6.70 2.25
CA GLU A 388 5.93 5.43 2.76
C GLU A 388 4.59 5.61 3.47
N ILE A 389 4.44 6.71 4.23
CA ILE A 389 3.20 7.10 4.88
C ILE A 389 2.11 7.39 3.83
N PHE A 390 2.44 8.15 2.79
CA PHE A 390 1.51 8.46 1.69
C PHE A 390 1.06 7.16 0.99
N LYS A 391 2.00 6.30 0.62
CA LYS A 391 1.72 5.01 -0.05
C LYS A 391 0.84 4.10 0.80
N TYR A 392 1.06 4.06 2.12
CA TYR A 392 0.23 3.31 3.06
C TYR A 392 -1.21 3.84 3.10
N LYS A 393 -1.39 5.16 3.25
CA LYS A 393 -2.72 5.81 3.27
C LYS A 393 -3.50 5.56 1.99
N THR A 394 -2.83 5.71 0.85
CA THR A 394 -3.42 5.48 -0.46
C THR A 394 -3.80 4.01 -0.68
N LYS A 395 -2.96 3.06 -0.23
CA LYS A 395 -3.29 1.64 -0.26
C LYS A 395 -4.49 1.31 0.63
N ARG A 396 -4.62 1.95 1.79
CA ARG A 396 -5.76 1.77 2.71
C ARG A 396 -7.06 2.30 2.12
N MET A 397 -7.01 3.44 1.42
CA MET A 397 -8.17 3.97 0.66
C MET A 397 -8.65 2.98 -0.40
N LEU A 398 -7.76 2.32 -1.13
CA LEU A 398 -8.16 1.29 -2.12
C LEU A 398 -8.89 0.12 -1.46
N THR A 399 -8.38 -0.37 -0.33
CA THR A 399 -9.04 -1.46 0.40
C THR A 399 -10.44 -1.07 0.87
N GLN A 400 -10.67 0.19 1.23
CA GLN A 400 -12.00 0.72 1.58
C GLN A 400 -12.88 1.02 0.37
N PHE A 401 -12.30 1.41 -0.76
CA PHE A 401 -13.05 1.68 -2.00
C PHE A 401 -13.57 0.38 -2.62
N PHE A 402 -12.73 -0.66 -2.67
CA PHE A 402 -13.13 -1.98 -3.18
C PHE A 402 -14.02 -2.77 -2.22
N SER A 403 -14.17 -2.36 -0.96
CA SER A 403 -15.15 -2.91 -0.04
C SER A 403 -16.54 -2.26 -0.17
N GLN A 404 -16.71 -1.28 -1.06
CA GLN A 404 -18.01 -0.65 -1.29
C GLN A 404 -18.99 -1.57 -2.04
N PRO A 405 -20.31 -1.52 -1.72
CA PRO A 405 -21.31 -2.44 -2.26
C PRO A 405 -21.42 -2.46 -3.80
N ILE A 406 -21.17 -1.33 -4.46
CA ILE A 406 -21.25 -1.18 -5.93
C ILE A 406 -20.23 -2.10 -6.65
N PHE A 407 -19.08 -2.38 -6.03
CA PHE A 407 -18.06 -3.27 -6.61
C PHE A 407 -18.26 -4.74 -6.24
N ASN A 408 -18.98 -5.03 -5.14
CA ASN A 408 -19.43 -6.39 -4.80
C ASN A 408 -20.43 -6.96 -5.82
N ASP A 409 -21.23 -6.10 -6.48
CA ASP A 409 -22.22 -6.55 -7.47
C ASP A 409 -21.58 -7.05 -8.78
N ILE A 410 -20.31 -6.73 -9.05
CA ILE A 410 -19.54 -7.27 -10.17
C ILE A 410 -19.04 -8.70 -9.86
N GLN A 411 -18.72 -9.01 -8.60
CA GLN A 411 -18.37 -10.36 -8.15
C GLN A 411 -19.58 -11.32 -8.10
N LYS A 412 -20.80 -10.80 -7.94
CA LYS A 412 -22.04 -11.62 -7.91
C LYS A 412 -22.42 -12.28 -9.24
N LYS A 413 -21.68 -12.06 -10.33
CA LYS A 413 -21.92 -12.71 -11.63
C LYS A 413 -21.23 -14.07 -11.81
N LEU A 414 -20.51 -14.59 -10.81
CA LEU A 414 -20.10 -15.99 -10.77
C LEU A 414 -21.11 -16.82 -9.95
N PRO A 415 -21.64 -17.94 -10.48
CA PRO A 415 -22.56 -18.78 -9.72
C PRO A 415 -21.76 -19.65 -8.74
N LEU A 416 -21.82 -19.31 -7.45
CA LEU A 416 -21.56 -20.27 -6.38
C LEU A 416 -22.89 -20.94 -6.01
N GLN A 417 -22.96 -22.25 -6.23
CA GLN A 417 -24.02 -23.11 -5.71
C GLN A 417 -24.05 -22.96 -4.19
N ALA A 418 -25.18 -22.45 -3.68
CA ALA A 418 -25.53 -22.61 -2.28
C ALA A 418 -26.21 -23.97 -2.13
N ASP A 419 -25.48 -24.95 -1.61
CA ASP A 419 -26.10 -26.16 -1.07
C ASP A 419 -26.77 -25.78 0.25
N ALA A 420 -28.10 -25.90 0.24
CA ALA A 420 -28.94 -25.98 1.42
C ALA A 420 -28.61 -27.28 2.17
N GLU A 421 -28.46 -27.21 3.49
CA GLU A 421 -29.31 -27.84 4.53
C GLU A 421 -28.31 -28.14 5.66
N ASN A 422 -28.58 -28.13 6.96
CA ASN A 422 -29.79 -28.18 7.76
C ASN A 422 -29.31 -27.82 9.17
N ASN A 423 -29.98 -26.92 9.88
CA ASN A 423 -29.95 -26.93 11.34
C ASN A 423 -31.36 -26.57 11.80
N GLY A 424 -32.19 -27.61 11.86
CA GLY A 424 -33.26 -27.67 12.84
C GLY A 424 -32.63 -27.78 14.23
N LEU A 425 -32.95 -26.81 15.08
CA LEU A 425 -33.23 -27.09 16.47
C LEU A 425 -34.65 -27.64 16.52
N ASP A 426 -34.77 -28.97 16.49
CA ASP A 426 -35.20 -29.81 17.62
C ASP A 426 -34.52 -31.18 17.49
#